data_AF-A0A945YX37-F1
#
_entry.id   AF-A0A945YX37-F1
#
_cell.length_a   1.000
_cell.length_b   1.000
_cell.length_c   1.000
_cell.angle_alpha   90.00
_cell.angle_beta   90.00
_cell.angle_gamma   90.00
#
_symmetry.space_group_name_H-M   'P 1'
#
loop_
_entity.id
_entity.type
_entity.pdbx_description
1 polymer ?
#
loop_
_entity_poly.entity_id
_entity_poly.type
_entity_poly.pdbx_seq_one_letter_code
_entity_poly.pdbx_strand_id
1 'polypeptide(L)'
;AMEEHVEKISAARFASGESGLVIVARTDARAELGLEEAIRRGKAYYEAGADIIFIEAPQTEKELREIPVALPDVPLLANMIEGGKTPCHSAGELEEFGFKMGVFALSGLFAATRAIEDCFSYLKENGTASGFENTSSFKDYKEIINIKKYQELEEKFITRKPNS
;
A
#
# COMPACT_ATOMS: atom_id res chain seq x y z
N ALA A 1 23.30 7.54 -7.23
CA ALA A 1 23.07 8.44 -8.42
C ALA A 1 21.93 7.87 -9.26
N MET A 2 21.51 8.50 -10.37
CA MET A 2 20.44 7.93 -11.21
C MET A 2 20.86 6.60 -11.84
N GLU A 3 22.10 6.54 -12.32
CA GLU A 3 22.74 5.40 -12.98
C GLU A 3 22.72 4.16 -12.08
N GLU A 4 23.11 4.33 -10.82
CA GLU A 4 23.10 3.26 -9.81
C GLU A 4 21.69 2.67 -9.59
N HIS A 5 20.63 3.49 -9.66
CA HIS A 5 19.25 2.99 -9.54
C HIS A 5 18.80 2.24 -10.80
N VAL A 6 19.20 2.72 -11.99
CA VAL A 6 18.96 2.01 -13.26
C VAL A 6 19.62 0.63 -13.25
N GLU A 7 20.85 0.52 -12.75
CA GLU A 7 21.56 -0.75 -12.60
C GLU A 7 20.84 -1.71 -11.66
N LYS A 8 20.35 -1.22 -10.51
CA LYS A 8 19.55 -2.02 -9.55
C LYS A 8 18.26 -2.53 -10.18
N ILE A 9 17.55 -1.70 -10.94
CA ILE A 9 16.30 -2.09 -11.61
C ILE A 9 16.58 -3.14 -12.68
N SER A 10 17.60 -2.93 -13.51
CA SER A 10 18.02 -3.88 -14.55
C SER A 10 18.38 -5.24 -13.95
N ALA A 11 19.12 -5.24 -12.83
CA ALA A 11 19.47 -6.46 -12.10
C ALA A 11 18.22 -7.17 -11.53
N ALA A 12 17.28 -6.41 -10.97
CA ALA A 12 16.02 -6.96 -10.47
C ALA A 12 15.17 -7.57 -11.60
N ARG A 13 15.11 -6.90 -12.76
CA ARG A 13 14.39 -7.39 -13.96
C ARG A 13 15.03 -8.63 -14.55
N PHE A 14 16.36 -8.71 -14.56
CA PHE A 14 17.06 -9.94 -14.94
C PHE A 14 16.72 -11.09 -13.98
N ALA A 15 16.78 -10.85 -12.66
CA ALA A 15 16.50 -11.85 -11.65
C ALA A 15 15.03 -12.31 -11.61
N SER A 16 14.08 -11.46 -12.02
CA SER A 16 12.65 -11.83 -11.99
C SER A 16 12.31 -12.95 -12.97
N GLY A 17 13.07 -13.13 -14.06
CA GLY A 17 12.81 -14.15 -15.08
C GLY A 17 11.34 -14.18 -15.51
N GLU A 18 10.76 -15.38 -15.55
CA GLU A 18 9.35 -15.63 -15.89
C GLU A 18 8.41 -15.73 -14.67
N SER A 19 8.84 -15.26 -13.49
CA SER A 19 8.07 -15.42 -12.24
C SER A 19 6.75 -14.64 -12.19
N GLY A 20 6.53 -13.71 -13.12
CA GLY A 20 5.42 -12.76 -13.06
C GLY A 20 5.60 -11.67 -11.99
N LEU A 21 6.80 -11.52 -11.42
CA LEU A 21 7.09 -10.47 -10.43
C LEU A 21 7.02 -9.08 -11.06
N VAL A 22 6.21 -8.22 -10.43
CA VAL A 22 6.04 -6.80 -10.77
C VAL A 22 7.09 -5.97 -10.03
N ILE A 23 7.91 -5.23 -10.78
CA ILE A 23 8.92 -4.31 -10.25
C ILE A 23 8.34 -2.89 -10.26
N VAL A 24 8.16 -2.35 -9.07
CA VAL A 24 7.76 -0.95 -8.85
C VAL A 24 9.01 -0.14 -8.54
N ALA A 25 9.39 0.79 -9.42
CA ALA A 25 10.53 1.68 -9.19
C ALA A 25 10.08 2.99 -8.55
N ARG A 26 10.61 3.26 -7.34
CA ARG A 26 10.35 4.46 -6.57
C ARG A 26 11.46 5.48 -6.73
N THR A 27 11.10 6.76 -6.82
CA THR A 27 12.03 7.90 -6.72
C THR A 27 11.54 8.94 -5.72
N ASP A 28 12.40 9.30 -4.77
CA ASP A 28 12.19 10.38 -3.80
C ASP A 28 12.81 11.71 -4.27
N ALA A 29 13.31 11.76 -5.51
CA ALA A 29 14.04 12.90 -6.06
C ALA A 29 13.21 14.20 -6.09
N ARG A 30 11.87 14.11 -6.06
CA ARG A 30 11.00 15.30 -6.11
C ARG A 30 11.23 16.23 -4.92
N ALA A 31 11.58 15.71 -3.75
CA ALA A 31 11.80 16.53 -2.56
C ALA A 31 13.04 17.44 -2.70
N GLU A 32 14.15 16.89 -3.18
CA GLU A 32 15.46 17.56 -3.18
C GLU A 32 15.84 18.16 -4.54
N LEU A 33 15.39 17.54 -5.65
CA LEU A 33 15.82 17.88 -7.01
C LEU A 33 14.68 18.40 -7.89
N GLY A 34 13.45 18.42 -7.39
CA GLY A 34 12.27 18.90 -8.11
C GLY A 34 11.59 17.87 -9.01
N LEU A 35 10.42 18.24 -9.54
CA LEU A 35 9.53 17.34 -10.27
C LEU A 35 10.14 16.86 -11.60
N GLU A 36 10.75 17.76 -12.36
CA GLU A 36 11.33 17.43 -13.68
C GLU A 36 12.40 16.33 -13.57
N GLU A 37 13.29 16.43 -12.58
CA GLU A 37 14.31 15.41 -12.33
C GLU A 37 13.68 14.08 -11.85
N ALA A 38 12.63 14.14 -11.05
CA ALA A 38 11.91 12.94 -10.62
C ALA A 38 11.24 12.22 -11.81
N ILE A 39 10.63 12.96 -12.75
CA ILE A 39 10.06 12.43 -13.99
C ILE A 39 11.16 11.84 -14.88
N ARG A 40 12.28 12.56 -15.06
CA ARG A 40 13.42 12.06 -15.84
C ARG A 40 13.94 10.72 -15.31
N ARG A 41 14.04 10.59 -13.99
CA ARG A 41 14.38 9.33 -13.33
C ARG A 41 13.32 8.26 -13.54
N GLY A 42 12.04 8.61 -13.36
CA GLY A 42 10.92 7.70 -13.61
C GLY A 42 10.97 7.09 -15.02
N LYS A 43 11.24 7.92 -16.04
CA LYS A 43 11.42 7.45 -17.41
C LYS A 43 12.60 6.49 -17.54
N ALA A 44 13.77 6.87 -17.03
CA ALA A 44 14.97 6.02 -17.06
C ALA A 44 14.75 4.68 -16.33
N TYR A 45 14.00 4.69 -15.24
CA TYR A 45 13.66 3.50 -14.46
C TYR A 45 12.70 2.58 -15.22
N TYR A 46 11.75 3.14 -15.96
CA TYR A 46 10.86 2.37 -16.83
C TYR A 46 11.64 1.72 -17.99
N GLU A 47 12.52 2.49 -18.64
CA GLU A 47 13.41 1.99 -19.70
C GLU A 47 14.37 0.88 -19.19
N ALA A 48 14.75 0.92 -17.90
CA ALA A 48 15.54 -0.12 -17.25
C ALA A 48 14.76 -1.41 -16.94
N GLY A 49 13.45 -1.44 -17.19
CA GLY A 49 12.61 -2.62 -17.01
C GLY A 49 11.79 -2.66 -15.72
N ALA A 50 11.54 -1.51 -15.09
CA ALA A 50 10.47 -1.41 -14.11
C ALA A 50 9.09 -1.47 -14.79
N ASP A 51 8.11 -2.12 -14.17
CA ASP A 51 6.75 -2.23 -14.72
C ASP A 51 5.87 -1.05 -14.30
N ILE A 52 6.13 -0.50 -13.11
CA ILE A 52 5.37 0.60 -12.52
C ILE A 52 6.33 1.64 -11.97
N ILE A 53 6.03 2.92 -12.21
CA ILE A 53 6.79 4.04 -11.65
C ILE A 53 6.01 4.71 -10.52
N PHE A 54 6.72 4.97 -9.43
CA PHE A 54 6.23 5.68 -8.27
C PHE A 54 7.11 6.92 -8.02
N ILE A 55 6.58 8.08 -8.39
CA ILE A 55 7.18 9.37 -8.03
C ILE A 55 6.65 9.77 -6.65
N GLU A 56 7.53 9.81 -5.66
CA GLU A 56 7.14 10.08 -4.29
C GLU A 56 6.91 11.58 -4.03
N ALA A 57 5.93 11.85 -3.18
CA ALA A 57 5.61 13.15 -2.62
C ALA A 57 5.34 14.31 -3.61
N PRO A 58 4.60 14.16 -4.74
CA PRO A 58 4.11 15.32 -5.50
C PRO A 58 3.36 16.29 -4.57
N GLN A 59 3.59 17.60 -4.66
CA GLN A 59 3.11 18.56 -3.65
C GLN A 59 1.79 19.24 -4.00
N THR A 60 1.33 19.11 -5.25
CA THR A 60 0.09 19.75 -5.70
C THR A 60 -0.66 18.83 -6.65
N GLU A 61 -1.97 19.04 -6.79
CA GLU A 61 -2.78 18.37 -7.82
C GLU A 61 -2.23 18.65 -9.23
N LYS A 62 -1.70 19.85 -9.47
CA LYS A 62 -1.07 20.19 -10.75
C LYS A 62 0.10 19.25 -11.05
N GLU A 63 0.99 19.02 -10.07
CA GLU A 63 2.09 18.06 -10.25
C GLU A 63 1.56 16.65 -10.50
N LEU A 64 0.51 16.22 -9.78
CA LEU A 64 -0.12 14.92 -9.98
C LEU A 64 -0.67 14.77 -11.40
N ARG A 65 -1.26 15.81 -11.99
CA ARG A 65 -1.75 15.79 -13.37
C ARG A 65 -0.61 15.87 -14.41
N GLU A 66 0.49 16.53 -14.08
CA GLU A 66 1.65 16.64 -14.98
C GLU A 66 2.40 15.32 -15.14
N ILE A 67 2.48 14.50 -14.09
CA ILE A 67 3.25 13.24 -14.11
C ILE A 67 2.76 12.26 -15.19
N PRO A 68 1.46 11.89 -15.28
CA PRO A 68 0.96 11.02 -16.34
C PRO A 68 1.08 11.62 -17.74
N VAL A 69 0.96 12.94 -17.89
CA VAL A 69 1.15 13.62 -19.17
C VAL A 69 2.60 13.49 -19.66
N ALA A 70 3.57 13.57 -18.74
CA ALA A 70 4.98 13.43 -19.07
C ALA A 70 5.42 11.96 -19.28
N LEU A 71 4.65 11.00 -18.79
CA LEU A 71 4.92 9.56 -18.84
C LEU A 71 3.69 8.77 -19.37
N PRO A 72 3.20 9.06 -20.60
CA PRO A 72 1.89 8.60 -21.07
C PRO A 72 1.75 7.08 -21.21
N ASP A 73 2.86 6.37 -21.45
CA ASP A 73 2.90 4.92 -21.68
C ASP A 73 3.41 4.13 -20.46
N VAL A 74 3.52 4.80 -19.31
CA VAL A 74 4.09 4.23 -18.09
C VAL A 74 2.96 3.97 -17.09
N PRO A 75 2.78 2.74 -16.57
CA PRO A 75 1.92 2.51 -15.43
C PRO A 75 2.42 3.25 -14.19
N LEU A 76 1.57 4.11 -13.62
CA LEU A 76 1.94 4.97 -12.51
C LEU A 76 1.19 4.61 -11.22
N LEU A 77 1.91 4.72 -10.11
CA LEU A 77 1.39 4.55 -8.76
C LEU A 77 1.44 5.89 -8.02
N ALA A 78 0.31 6.27 -7.42
CA ALA A 78 0.21 7.39 -6.48
C ALA A 78 -0.01 6.87 -5.05
N ASN A 79 0.79 7.36 -4.11
CA ASN A 79 0.68 7.00 -2.69
C ASN A 79 -0.05 8.12 -1.93
N MET A 80 -1.24 7.81 -1.43
CA MET A 80 -2.09 8.72 -0.66
C MET A 80 -1.86 8.45 0.83
N ILE A 81 -1.30 9.44 1.52
CA ILE A 81 -1.13 9.43 2.98
C ILE A 81 -1.85 10.64 3.55
N GLU A 82 -2.83 10.39 4.41
CA GLU A 82 -3.61 11.43 5.08
C GLU A 82 -2.70 12.29 5.97
N GLY A 83 -2.77 13.62 5.81
CA GLY A 83 -1.88 14.55 6.51
C GLY A 83 -0.43 14.55 6.01
N GLY A 84 -0.14 13.82 4.92
CA GLY A 84 1.15 13.84 4.25
C GLY A 84 1.36 15.09 3.39
N LYS A 85 2.46 15.10 2.63
CA LYS A 85 2.80 16.22 1.73
C LYS A 85 1.98 16.25 0.44
N THR A 86 1.55 15.09 -0.03
CA THR A 86 0.75 14.96 -1.26
C THR A 86 -0.72 15.17 -0.94
N PRO A 87 -1.42 16.08 -1.66
CA PRO A 87 -2.87 16.20 -1.55
C PRO A 87 -3.54 14.85 -1.81
N CYS A 88 -4.40 14.42 -0.90
CA CYS A 88 -5.11 13.15 -1.03
C CYS A 88 -6.23 13.27 -2.07
N HIS A 89 -6.30 12.29 -2.95
CA HIS A 89 -7.35 12.13 -3.94
C HIS A 89 -7.95 10.73 -3.84
N SER A 90 -9.19 10.60 -4.27
CA SER A 90 -9.87 9.32 -4.42
C SER A 90 -9.23 8.48 -5.54
N ALA A 91 -9.48 7.17 -5.51
CA ALA A 91 -9.03 6.28 -6.58
C ALA A 91 -9.59 6.70 -7.96
N GLY A 92 -10.83 7.19 -8.01
CA GLY A 92 -11.47 7.67 -9.25
C GLY A 92 -10.80 8.93 -9.81
N GLU A 93 -10.49 9.91 -8.96
CA GLU A 93 -9.76 11.11 -9.38
C GLU A 93 -8.34 10.75 -9.88
N LEU A 94 -7.64 9.85 -9.19
CA LEU A 94 -6.33 9.38 -9.64
C LEU A 94 -6.39 8.67 -11.00
N GLU A 95 -7.44 7.87 -11.24
CA GLU A 95 -7.69 7.25 -12.54
C GLU A 95 -7.94 8.32 -13.63
N GLU A 96 -8.76 9.34 -13.33
CA GLU A 96 -8.99 10.48 -14.23
C GLU A 96 -7.70 11.25 -14.56
N PHE A 97 -6.74 11.31 -13.62
CA PHE A 97 -5.45 11.97 -13.86
C PHE A 97 -4.52 11.12 -14.74
N GLY A 98 -4.76 9.80 -14.81
CA GLY A 98 -3.97 8.86 -15.61
C GLY A 98 -3.15 7.86 -14.79
N PHE A 99 -3.30 7.79 -13.46
CA PHE A 99 -2.66 6.76 -12.64
C PHE A 99 -3.34 5.40 -12.80
N LYS A 100 -2.57 4.33 -12.65
CA LYS A 100 -3.08 2.94 -12.69
C LYS A 100 -3.27 2.32 -11.31
N MET A 101 -2.68 2.94 -10.28
CA MET A 101 -2.77 2.45 -8.90
C MET A 101 -2.76 3.61 -7.91
N GLY A 102 -3.73 3.61 -7.00
CA GLY A 102 -3.72 4.44 -5.79
C GLY A 102 -3.44 3.55 -4.58
N VAL A 103 -2.50 3.95 -3.72
CA VAL A 103 -2.15 3.21 -2.50
C VAL A 103 -2.49 4.07 -1.28
N PHE A 104 -3.25 3.49 -0.35
CA PHE A 104 -3.67 4.12 0.91
C PHE A 104 -2.96 3.42 2.08
N ALA A 105 -1.62 3.50 2.07
CA ALA A 105 -0.77 2.59 2.83
C ALA A 105 -0.94 2.68 4.36
N LEU A 106 -1.30 3.86 4.87
CA LEU A 106 -1.35 4.14 6.30
C LEU A 106 -2.76 4.31 6.86
N SER A 107 -3.79 4.43 6.01
CA SER A 107 -5.16 4.73 6.45
C SER A 107 -5.69 3.71 7.46
N GLY A 108 -5.50 2.42 7.19
CA GLY A 108 -5.89 1.34 8.10
C GLY A 108 -5.06 1.33 9.39
N LEU A 109 -3.76 1.64 9.29
CA LEU A 109 -2.88 1.70 10.46
C LEU A 109 -3.26 2.88 11.37
N PHE A 110 -3.55 4.05 10.81
CA PHE A 110 -3.98 5.23 11.57
C PHE A 110 -5.32 4.98 12.26
N ALA A 111 -6.29 4.39 11.55
CA ALA A 111 -7.57 4.01 12.13
C ALA A 111 -7.40 3.02 13.30
N ALA A 112 -6.59 1.97 13.10
CA ALA A 112 -6.32 0.97 14.14
C ALA A 112 -5.59 1.58 15.35
N THR A 113 -4.58 2.42 15.09
CA THR A 113 -3.82 3.10 16.14
C THR A 113 -4.73 3.92 17.04
N ARG A 114 -5.67 4.67 16.43
CA ARG A 114 -6.62 5.48 17.20
C ARG A 114 -7.58 4.63 18.03
N ALA A 115 -8.14 3.57 17.44
CA ALA A 115 -9.05 2.68 18.16
C ALA A 115 -8.37 1.98 19.36
N ILE A 116 -7.09 1.58 19.21
CA ILE A 116 -6.30 1.00 20.28
C ILE A 116 -6.04 2.02 21.39
N GLU A 117 -5.68 3.26 21.03
CA GLU A 117 -5.46 4.36 21.99
C GLU A 117 -6.74 4.65 22.80
N ASP A 118 -7.89 4.78 22.12
CA ASP A 118 -9.18 5.05 22.76
C ASP A 118 -9.56 3.92 23.73
N CYS A 119 -9.38 2.66 23.33
CA CYS A 119 -9.65 1.48 24.17
C CYS A 119 -8.80 1.47 25.44
N PHE A 120 -7.48 1.69 25.32
CA PHE A 120 -6.59 1.67 26.48
C PHE A 120 -6.75 2.89 27.38
N SER A 121 -7.13 4.04 26.82
CA SER A 121 -7.48 5.22 27.62
C SER A 121 -8.72 4.95 28.47
N TYR A 122 -9.77 4.37 27.88
CA TYR A 122 -10.97 3.96 28.61
C TYR A 122 -10.66 2.96 29.73
N LEU A 123 -9.87 1.92 29.41
CA LEU A 123 -9.48 0.89 30.38
C LEU A 123 -8.72 1.49 31.58
N LYS A 124 -7.80 2.44 31.31
CA LYS A 124 -7.01 3.10 32.35
C LYS A 124 -7.89 3.93 33.29
N GLU A 125 -8.92 4.59 32.78
CA GLU A 125 -9.82 5.44 33.56
C GLU A 125 -10.84 4.62 34.37
N ASN A 126 -11.38 3.55 33.80
CA ASN A 126 -12.51 2.82 34.37
C ASN A 126 -12.10 1.52 35.10
N GLY A 127 -10.86 1.05 34.92
CA GLY A 127 -10.40 -0.24 35.45
C GLY A 127 -11.02 -1.46 34.77
N THR A 128 -11.82 -1.25 33.72
CA THR A 128 -12.46 -2.30 32.91
C THR A 128 -12.65 -1.81 31.46
N ALA A 129 -12.70 -2.75 30.52
CA ALA A 129 -13.09 -2.47 29.13
C ALA A 129 -14.60 -2.65 28.89
N SER A 130 -15.35 -3.15 29.89
CA SER A 130 -16.81 -3.25 29.81
C SER A 130 -17.43 -1.87 29.62
N GLY A 131 -18.21 -1.70 28.56
CA GLY A 131 -18.82 -0.41 28.22
C GLY A 131 -18.04 0.42 27.20
N PHE A 132 -16.84 -0.02 26.77
CA PHE A 132 -16.16 0.60 25.63
C PHE A 132 -16.89 0.23 24.33
N GLU A 133 -17.46 1.23 23.69
CA GLU A 133 -18.07 1.13 22.36
C GLU A 133 -16.96 1.15 21.29
N ASN A 134 -17.20 0.60 20.09
CA ASN A 134 -16.20 0.42 19.00
C ASN A 134 -15.26 -0.78 19.12
N THR A 135 -15.76 -1.92 19.62
CA THR A 135 -15.06 -3.22 19.51
C THR A 135 -15.84 -4.19 18.63
N SER A 136 -15.15 -5.10 17.95
CA SER A 136 -15.80 -6.21 17.27
C SER A 136 -16.40 -7.18 18.29
N SER A 137 -17.57 -7.74 17.99
CA SER A 137 -18.07 -8.84 18.80
C SER A 137 -17.20 -10.09 18.62
N PHE A 138 -17.24 -11.02 19.58
CA PHE A 138 -16.53 -12.29 19.45
C PHE A 138 -17.01 -13.11 18.24
N LYS A 139 -18.27 -12.93 17.82
CA LYS A 139 -18.82 -13.54 16.62
C LYS A 139 -18.18 -12.94 15.37
N ASP A 140 -18.18 -11.62 15.23
CA ASP A 140 -17.62 -10.94 14.05
C ASP A 140 -16.12 -11.22 13.93
N TYR A 141 -15.39 -11.24 15.05
CA TYR A 141 -13.98 -11.59 15.07
C TYR A 141 -13.71 -12.99 14.50
N LYS A 142 -14.51 -13.99 14.88
CA LYS A 142 -14.41 -15.36 14.34
C LYS A 142 -14.66 -15.43 12.83
N GLU A 143 -15.59 -14.61 12.34
CA GLU A 143 -15.88 -14.50 10.91
C GLU A 143 -14.70 -13.85 10.18
N ILE A 144 -14.13 -12.77 10.72
CA ILE A 144 -12.96 -12.07 10.17
C ILE A 144 -11.74 -13.01 10.05
N ILE A 145 -11.43 -13.78 11.10
CA ILE A 145 -10.30 -14.72 11.07
C ILE A 145 -10.62 -16.03 10.32
N ASN A 146 -11.83 -16.15 9.79
CA ASN A 146 -12.33 -17.30 9.04
C ASN A 146 -12.16 -18.62 9.80
N ILE A 147 -12.55 -18.65 11.08
CA ILE A 147 -12.36 -19.83 11.94
C ILE A 147 -13.06 -21.07 11.39
N LYS A 148 -14.21 -20.87 10.70
CA LYS A 148 -15.01 -21.95 10.13
C LYS A 148 -14.24 -22.76 9.10
N LYS A 149 -13.48 -22.09 8.21
CA LYS A 149 -12.62 -22.77 7.23
C LYS A 149 -11.61 -23.71 7.89
N TYR A 150 -11.00 -23.29 9.00
CA TYR A 150 -10.02 -24.10 9.70
C TYR A 150 -10.66 -25.29 10.42
N GLN A 151 -11.87 -25.10 10.98
CA GLN A 151 -12.64 -26.19 11.57
C GLN A 151 -13.05 -27.24 10.52
N GLU A 152 -13.49 -26.81 9.33
CA GLU A 152 -13.83 -27.73 8.23
C GLU A 152 -12.58 -28.50 7.73
N LEU A 153 -11.42 -27.84 7.67
CA LEU A 153 -10.15 -28.51 7.37
C LEU A 153 -9.78 -29.53 8.44
N GLU A 154 -9.94 -29.18 9.72
CA GLU A 154 -9.69 -30.07 10.84
C GLU A 154 -10.56 -31.32 10.77
N GLU A 155 -11.87 -31.17 10.56
CA GLU A 155 -12.80 -32.30 10.43
C GLU A 155 -12.46 -33.23 9.26
N LYS A 156 -11.96 -32.66 8.16
CA LYS A 156 -11.58 -33.42 6.96
C LYS A 156 -10.35 -34.30 7.18
N PHE A 157 -9.40 -33.87 8.02
CA PHE A 157 -8.09 -34.52 8.16
C PHE A 157 -7.87 -35.19 9.52
N ILE A 158 -8.66 -34.88 10.54
CA ILE A 158 -8.61 -35.60 11.81
C ILE A 158 -9.33 -36.94 11.67
N THR A 159 -8.55 -38.02 11.79
CA THR A 159 -9.10 -39.37 11.99
C THR A 159 -9.63 -39.44 13.42
N ARG A 160 -10.95 -39.43 13.61
CA ARG A 160 -11.54 -39.71 14.92
C ARG A 160 -11.16 -41.14 15.32
N LYS A 161 -10.30 -41.32 16.33
CA LYS A 161 -10.12 -42.64 16.95
C LYS A 161 -11.50 -43.12 17.45
N PRO A 162 -11.92 -44.36 17.13
CA PRO A 162 -13.12 -44.91 17.74
C PRO A 162 -12.94 -44.89 19.25
N ASN A 163 -13.93 -44.35 19.98
CA ASN A 163 -13.96 -44.45 21.44
C ASN A 163 -13.92 -45.94 21.81
N SER A 164 -12.83 -46.37 22.46
CA SER A 164 -12.71 -47.67 23.12
C SER A 164 -13.48 -47.68 24.43
#